data_AF-A0A7W5EMK1-F1
#
_entry.id   AF-A0A7W5EMK1-F1
#
_cell.length_a   1.000
_cell.length_b   1.000
_cell.length_c   1.000
_cell.angle_alpha   90.00
_cell.angle_beta   90.00
_cell.angle_gamma   90.00
#
_symmetry.space_group_name_H-M   'P 1'
#
loop_
_entity.id
_entity.type
_entity.pdbx_description
1 polymer ?
#
loop_
_entity_poly.entity_id
_entity_poly.type
_entity_poly.pdbx_seq_one_letter_code
_entity_poly.pdbx_strand_id
1 'polypeptide(L)'
;MDLILLQPGDSSIFGGPNGFKGGGSLIDDQWRDEVLKLGQCLELVSVHQGMKQQITTDVSNSARTSGRPIITEFTCVKYVDKTSVKFYEYCLRAQPLGKGEKAPTKIYIARNSGEKTANILTIELRDAIISEIQFQSNPEDMPTEQFKLNFTEILWTYTVQETDMNTSGNLASGWSIARNRPIGQFTS
;
A
#
# COMPACT_ATOMS: atom_id res chain seq x y z
N MET A 1 -6.89 16.44 6.73
CA MET A 1 -7.14 15.53 5.60
C MET A 1 -6.29 14.29 5.85
N ASP A 2 -6.85 13.11 5.71
CA ASP A 2 -6.07 11.87 5.89
C ASP A 2 -5.16 11.70 4.68
N LEU A 3 -3.92 11.27 4.91
CA LEU A 3 -2.88 11.14 3.91
C LEU A 3 -2.64 9.65 3.64
N ILE A 4 -2.67 9.27 2.37
CA ILE A 4 -2.41 7.90 1.93
C ILE A 4 -1.12 7.90 1.12
N LEU A 5 -0.12 7.13 1.55
CA LEU A 5 1.18 7.08 0.90
C LEU A 5 1.46 5.66 0.42
N LEU A 6 2.04 5.54 -0.77
CA LEU A 6 2.62 4.29 -1.27
C LEU A 6 4.14 4.45 -1.33
N GLN A 7 4.86 3.51 -0.71
CA GLN A 7 6.30 3.37 -0.78
C GLN A 7 6.65 2.08 -1.52
N PRO A 8 7.07 2.15 -2.79
CA PRO A 8 7.66 1.01 -3.48
C PRO A 8 8.90 0.51 -2.74
N GLY A 9 9.11 -0.82 -2.72
CA GLY A 9 10.33 -1.43 -2.20
C GLY A 9 11.56 -1.21 -3.09
N ASP A 10 11.35 -1.01 -4.39
CA ASP A 10 12.38 -0.60 -5.35
C ASP A 10 12.39 0.93 -5.51
N SER A 11 13.37 1.58 -4.90
CA SER A 11 13.52 3.04 -4.96
C SER A 11 14.00 3.56 -6.32
N SER A 12 14.47 2.70 -7.23
CA SER A 12 14.90 3.12 -8.58
C SER A 12 13.74 3.69 -9.41
N ILE A 13 12.49 3.38 -9.02
CA ILE A 13 11.27 3.86 -9.65
C ILE A 13 11.14 5.40 -9.66
N PHE A 14 11.80 6.07 -8.70
CA PHE A 14 11.79 7.52 -8.60
C PHE A 14 12.80 8.22 -9.53
N GLY A 15 13.69 7.47 -10.18
CA GLY A 15 14.64 8.00 -11.18
C GLY A 15 15.67 8.99 -10.62
N GLY A 16 15.87 9.01 -9.30
CA GLY A 16 16.77 9.93 -8.60
C GLY A 16 16.10 10.67 -7.44
N PRO A 17 16.83 11.59 -6.77
CA PRO A 17 16.32 12.38 -5.64
C PRO A 17 15.07 13.19 -6.02
N ASN A 18 14.16 13.38 -5.07
CA ASN A 18 13.06 14.32 -5.23
C ASN A 18 13.62 15.75 -5.22
N GLY A 19 13.21 16.56 -6.19
CA GLY A 19 13.63 17.95 -6.31
C GLY A 19 12.84 18.67 -7.39
N PHE A 20 12.73 20.00 -7.26
CA PHE A 20 11.93 20.85 -8.16
C PHE A 20 12.32 20.69 -9.64
N LYS A 21 13.62 20.52 -9.93
CA LYS A 21 14.14 20.32 -11.29
C LYS A 21 14.01 18.89 -11.81
N GLY A 22 13.69 17.93 -10.95
CA GLY A 22 13.62 16.50 -11.28
C GLY A 22 12.20 15.94 -11.41
N GLY A 23 11.18 16.81 -11.43
CA GLY A 23 9.77 16.39 -11.49
C GLY A 23 9.33 15.55 -10.28
N GLY A 24 9.99 15.72 -9.13
CA GLY A 24 9.69 14.98 -7.92
C GLY A 24 8.27 15.22 -7.42
N SER A 25 7.62 14.18 -6.90
CA SER A 25 6.44 14.35 -6.04
C SER A 25 6.82 15.27 -4.87
N LEU A 26 5.96 16.21 -4.52
CA LEU A 26 6.18 17.23 -3.48
C LEU A 26 6.23 16.65 -2.05
N ILE A 27 6.09 15.33 -1.93
CA ILE A 27 6.28 14.61 -0.68
C ILE A 27 7.78 14.32 -0.53
N ASP A 28 8.52 15.27 0.04
CA ASP A 28 9.88 15.02 0.51
C ASP A 28 9.86 14.33 1.89
N ASP A 29 11.03 14.01 2.42
CA ASP A 29 11.27 13.40 3.73
C ASP A 29 10.98 14.31 4.94
N GLN A 30 10.45 15.53 4.74
CA GLN A 30 10.13 16.48 5.81
C GLN A 30 8.80 16.19 6.52
N TRP A 31 8.01 15.19 6.08
CA TRP A 31 6.82 14.74 6.81
C TRP A 31 7.24 13.92 8.04
N ARG A 32 7.78 14.61 9.06
CA ARG A 32 8.30 14.03 10.28
C ARG A 32 7.17 13.64 11.23
N ASP A 33 6.64 12.43 11.04
CA ASP A 33 6.35 11.61 12.21
C ASP A 33 7.71 11.13 12.75
N GLU A 34 8.09 11.49 13.98
CA GLU A 34 9.35 11.04 14.59
C GLU A 34 9.41 9.50 14.71
N VAL A 35 8.25 8.85 14.70
CA VAL A 35 8.10 7.41 14.84
C VAL A 35 8.28 6.68 13.50
N LEU A 36 7.91 7.30 12.37
CA LEU A 36 7.95 6.66 11.06
C LEU A 36 8.96 7.29 10.11
N LYS A 37 10.06 6.57 9.93
CA LYS A 37 11.07 6.86 8.91
C LYS A 37 10.55 6.44 7.54
N LEU A 38 9.79 7.31 6.90
CA LEU A 38 9.30 7.11 5.54
C LEU A 38 10.47 7.18 4.54
N GLY A 39 10.45 6.28 3.56
CA GLY A 39 11.28 6.41 2.37
C GLY A 39 10.66 7.38 1.36
N GLN A 40 11.19 7.39 0.13
CA GLN A 40 10.51 8.09 -0.96
C GLN A 40 9.14 7.46 -1.21
N CYS A 41 8.09 8.28 -1.08
CA CYS A 41 6.70 7.87 -1.23
C CYS A 41 6.03 8.65 -2.36
N LEU A 42 4.92 8.10 -2.84
CA LEU A 42 3.97 8.78 -3.70
C LEU A 42 2.61 8.88 -3.00
N GLU A 43 1.89 9.96 -3.27
CA GLU A 43 0.56 10.19 -2.71
C GLU A 43 -0.47 9.36 -3.47
N LEU A 44 -1.39 8.75 -2.72
CA LEU A 44 -2.58 8.14 -3.28
C LEU A 44 -3.81 8.99 -2.95
N VAL A 45 -4.67 9.14 -3.94
CA VAL A 45 -6.00 9.74 -3.79
C VAL A 45 -6.93 8.77 -3.07
N SER A 46 -6.82 7.47 -3.38
CA SER A 46 -7.62 6.44 -2.71
C SER A 46 -6.96 5.07 -2.78
N VAL A 47 -7.34 4.21 -1.83
CA VAL A 47 -6.97 2.79 -1.78
C VAL A 47 -8.19 1.97 -1.36
N HIS A 48 -8.42 0.84 -2.03
CA HIS A 48 -9.50 -0.08 -1.73
C HIS A 48 -8.99 -1.53 -1.76
N GLN A 49 -9.44 -2.33 -0.79
CA GLN A 49 -9.21 -3.78 -0.75
C GLN A 49 -10.43 -4.48 -0.16
N GLY A 50 -10.77 -5.64 -0.70
CA GLY A 50 -11.79 -6.53 -0.17
C GLY A 50 -11.20 -7.85 0.33
N MET A 51 -11.84 -8.44 1.34
CA MET A 51 -11.54 -9.78 1.82
C MET A 51 -12.85 -10.49 2.12
N LYS A 52 -12.95 -11.77 1.78
CA LYS A 52 -14.13 -12.59 2.08
C LYS A 52 -13.74 -14.02 2.39
N GLN A 53 -14.41 -14.61 3.38
CA GLN A 53 -14.39 -16.05 3.57
C GLN A 53 -15.50 -16.68 2.73
N GLN A 54 -15.22 -17.81 2.10
CA GLN A 54 -16.26 -18.59 1.44
C GLN A 54 -17.09 -19.31 2.51
N ILE A 55 -18.39 -19.03 2.54
CA ILE A 55 -19.36 -19.56 3.50
C ILE A 55 -20.21 -20.62 2.80
N THR A 56 -20.45 -21.74 3.47
CA THR A 56 -21.35 -22.78 2.95
C THR A 56 -22.79 -22.24 2.86
N THR A 57 -23.54 -22.70 1.87
CA THR A 57 -24.97 -22.38 1.71
C THR A 57 -25.88 -23.29 2.53
N ASP A 58 -25.37 -24.41 3.06
CA ASP A 58 -26.11 -25.27 3.98
C ASP A 58 -26.13 -24.66 5.38
N VAL A 59 -27.30 -24.10 5.73
CA VAL A 59 -27.56 -23.41 6.98
C VAL A 59 -27.51 -24.31 8.22
N SER A 60 -27.58 -25.63 8.04
CA SER A 60 -27.64 -26.62 9.14
C SER A 60 -26.32 -27.34 9.41
N ASN A 61 -25.27 -27.05 8.62
CA ASN A 61 -23.97 -27.67 8.80
C ASN A 61 -23.25 -27.15 10.04
N SER A 62 -22.57 -28.05 10.77
CA SER A 62 -21.78 -27.71 11.96
C SER A 62 -20.56 -26.84 11.62
N ALA A 63 -19.99 -26.98 10.41
CA ALA A 63 -18.94 -26.11 9.88
C ALA A 63 -19.51 -25.12 8.85
N ARG A 64 -19.28 -23.82 9.10
CA ARG A 64 -19.85 -22.71 8.30
C ARG A 64 -18.97 -22.24 7.14
N THR A 65 -17.71 -22.64 7.07
CA THR A 65 -16.77 -22.21 6.02
C THR A 65 -16.59 -23.29 4.96
N SER A 66 -16.59 -22.90 3.70
CA SER A 66 -16.39 -23.80 2.56
C SER A 66 -15.30 -23.26 1.66
N GLY A 67 -14.07 -23.78 1.77
CA GLY A 67 -12.95 -23.36 0.91
C GLY A 67 -11.95 -22.45 1.61
N ARG A 68 -11.34 -21.54 0.86
CA ARG A 68 -10.22 -20.68 1.31
C ARG A 68 -10.64 -19.21 1.34
N PRO A 69 -10.05 -18.39 2.23
CA PRO A 69 -10.28 -16.95 2.19
C PRO A 69 -9.81 -16.38 0.85
N ILE A 70 -10.58 -15.43 0.32
CA ILE A 70 -10.26 -14.67 -0.88
C ILE A 70 -9.89 -13.26 -0.45
N ILE A 71 -8.66 -12.87 -0.74
CA ILE A 71 -8.16 -11.51 -0.57
C ILE A 71 -8.06 -10.92 -1.98
N THR A 72 -8.73 -9.79 -2.23
CA THR A 72 -8.64 -9.11 -3.52
C THR A 72 -7.33 -8.36 -3.65
N GLU A 73 -6.98 -8.02 -4.89
CA GLU A 73 -5.99 -7.00 -5.19
C GLU A 73 -6.38 -5.66 -4.55
N PHE A 74 -5.39 -4.81 -4.35
CA PHE A 74 -5.66 -3.41 -4.04
C PHE A 74 -6.03 -2.68 -5.32
N THR A 75 -7.04 -1.82 -5.25
CA THR A 75 -7.31 -0.82 -6.27
C THR A 75 -6.90 0.53 -5.72
N CYS A 76 -5.93 1.17 -6.35
CA CYS A 76 -5.35 2.44 -5.94
C CYS A 76 -5.58 3.50 -7.00
N VAL A 77 -5.69 4.76 -6.59
CA VAL A 77 -5.73 5.92 -7.49
C VAL A 77 -4.62 6.89 -7.10
N LYS A 78 -3.86 7.38 -8.06
CA LYS A 78 -2.85 8.45 -7.89
C LYS A 78 -3.01 9.52 -8.96
N TYR A 79 -2.47 10.71 -8.72
CA TYR A 79 -2.24 11.67 -9.79
C TYR A 79 -1.04 11.27 -10.65
N VAL A 80 -1.00 11.72 -11.90
CA VAL A 80 0.16 11.52 -12.77
C VAL A 80 1.35 12.28 -12.22
N ASP A 81 2.48 11.60 -12.12
CA ASP A 81 3.74 12.16 -11.64
C ASP A 81 4.92 11.51 -12.40
N LYS A 82 6.17 11.81 -12.02
CA LYS A 82 7.34 11.21 -12.66
C LYS A 82 7.37 9.67 -12.57
N THR A 83 6.70 9.06 -11.59
CA THR A 83 6.71 7.61 -11.40
C THR A 83 5.75 6.90 -12.36
N SER A 84 4.77 7.61 -12.94
CA SER A 84 3.77 7.07 -13.87
C SER A 84 4.39 6.25 -15.00
N VAL A 85 5.40 6.80 -15.69
CA VAL A 85 6.07 6.10 -16.81
C VAL A 85 6.79 4.83 -16.36
N LYS A 86 7.27 4.81 -15.10
CA LYS A 86 7.88 3.62 -14.53
C LYS A 86 6.84 2.59 -14.08
N PHE A 87 5.68 3.02 -13.60
CA PHE A 87 4.56 2.13 -13.30
C PHE A 87 4.10 1.40 -14.56
N TYR A 88 4.07 2.07 -15.73
CA TYR A 88 3.76 1.41 -17.00
C TYR A 88 4.80 0.35 -17.35
N GLU A 89 6.09 0.66 -17.22
CA GLU A 89 7.19 -0.29 -17.46
C GLU A 89 7.07 -1.53 -16.55
N TYR A 90 6.82 -1.32 -15.25
CA TYR A 90 6.69 -2.40 -14.27
C TYR A 90 5.46 -3.27 -14.53
N CYS A 91 4.33 -2.65 -14.87
CA CYS A 91 3.11 -3.36 -15.25
C CYS A 91 3.34 -4.26 -16.47
N LEU A 92 3.91 -3.70 -17.55
CA LEU A 92 4.14 -4.44 -18.80
C LEU A 92 5.19 -5.54 -18.67
N ARG A 93 6.13 -5.42 -17.72
CA ARG A 93 7.16 -6.44 -17.43
C ARG A 93 6.75 -7.43 -16.36
N ALA A 94 5.59 -7.24 -15.71
CA ALA A 94 5.21 -7.95 -14.49
C ALA A 94 6.33 -7.92 -13.42
N GLN A 95 7.04 -6.79 -13.33
CA GLN A 95 8.15 -6.61 -12.40
C GLN A 95 7.60 -6.23 -11.01
N PRO A 96 8.05 -6.88 -9.92
CA PRO A 96 7.69 -6.46 -8.58
C PRO A 96 8.20 -5.06 -8.26
N LEU A 97 7.36 -4.25 -7.61
CA LEU A 97 7.67 -2.95 -7.02
C LEU A 97 8.64 -3.04 -5.83
N GLY A 98 9.13 -4.23 -5.54
CA GLY A 98 10.08 -4.57 -4.48
C GLY A 98 10.18 -6.08 -4.39
N LYS A 99 11.39 -6.63 -4.21
CA LYS A 99 11.65 -8.07 -4.30
C LYS A 99 12.04 -8.66 -2.96
N GLY A 100 11.37 -9.75 -2.58
CA GLY A 100 11.62 -10.51 -1.36
C GLY A 100 11.12 -9.81 -0.10
N GLU A 101 11.36 -10.45 1.04
CA GLU A 101 10.84 -9.99 2.34
C GLU A 101 11.48 -8.70 2.86
N LYS A 102 12.66 -8.32 2.34
CA LYS A 102 13.43 -7.16 2.81
C LYS A 102 13.07 -5.85 2.10
N ALA A 103 12.40 -5.94 0.96
CA ALA A 103 11.98 -4.78 0.18
C ALA A 103 10.47 -4.86 -0.14
N PRO A 104 9.60 -4.94 0.88
CA PRO A 104 8.16 -4.94 0.64
C PRO A 104 7.69 -3.57 0.16
N THR A 105 6.63 -3.56 -0.64
CA THR A 105 5.90 -2.34 -0.97
C THR A 105 4.99 -2.00 0.21
N LYS A 106 4.98 -0.74 0.66
CA LYS A 106 4.25 -0.32 1.86
C LYS A 106 3.19 0.71 1.53
N ILE A 107 2.00 0.57 2.10
CA ILE A 107 0.94 1.58 2.07
C ILE A 107 0.78 2.11 3.49
N TYR A 108 0.82 3.42 3.64
CA TYR A 108 0.60 4.11 4.91
C TYR A 108 -0.73 4.85 4.84
N ILE A 109 -1.54 4.70 5.88
CA ILE A 109 -2.70 5.54 6.11
C ILE A 109 -2.38 6.38 7.34
N ALA A 110 -2.28 7.68 7.15
CA ALA A 110 -1.97 8.62 8.21
C ALA A 110 -3.10 9.61 8.42
N ARG A 111 -3.32 9.94 9.69
CA ARG A 111 -4.31 10.95 10.10
C ARG A 111 -3.58 12.24 10.40
N ASN A 112 -4.03 13.32 9.78
CA ASN A 112 -3.55 14.66 10.08
C ASN A 112 -4.47 15.31 11.12
N SER A 113 -3.89 15.72 12.26
CA SER A 113 -4.57 16.45 13.34
C SER A 113 -3.99 17.86 13.51
N GLY A 114 -3.94 18.62 12.42
CA GLY A 114 -3.54 20.03 12.40
C GLY A 114 -2.03 20.20 12.43
N GLU A 115 -1.40 19.99 13.59
CA GLU A 115 0.03 20.22 13.80
C GLU A 115 0.89 18.97 13.60
N LYS A 116 0.30 17.77 13.73
CA LYS A 116 1.01 16.50 13.51
C LYS A 116 0.20 15.58 12.59
N THR A 117 0.94 14.82 11.80
CA THR A 117 0.42 13.70 11.02
C THR A 117 0.99 12.43 11.62
N ALA A 118 0.10 11.50 11.98
CA ALA A 118 0.50 10.25 12.62
C ALA A 118 -0.12 9.08 11.86
N ASN A 119 0.69 8.07 11.58
CA ASN A 119 0.23 6.86 10.89
C ASN A 119 -0.68 6.01 11.77
N ILE A 120 -1.79 5.55 11.21
CA ILE A 120 -2.76 4.69 11.89
C ILE A 120 -2.67 3.24 11.39
N LEU A 121 -2.31 3.04 10.12
CA LEU A 121 -2.24 1.72 9.52
C LEU A 121 -1.10 1.65 8.51
N THR A 122 -0.20 0.69 8.72
CA THR A 122 0.79 0.29 7.72
C THR A 122 0.40 -1.06 7.14
N ILE A 123 0.34 -1.13 5.82
CA ILE A 123 0.12 -2.36 5.06
C ILE A 123 1.39 -2.66 4.29
N GLU A 124 2.00 -3.82 4.51
CA GLU A 124 3.21 -4.24 3.81
C GLU A 124 2.88 -5.41 2.88
N LEU A 125 3.28 -5.29 1.62
CA LEU A 125 3.00 -6.23 0.55
C LEU A 125 4.31 -6.81 0.03
N ARG A 126 4.44 -8.14 0.09
CA ARG A 126 5.60 -8.84 -0.46
C ARG A 126 5.42 -9.12 -1.94
N ASP A 127 6.48 -8.86 -2.70
CA ASP A 127 6.55 -9.11 -4.14
C ASP A 127 5.35 -8.51 -4.87
N ALA A 128 4.99 -7.28 -4.49
CA ALA A 128 3.83 -6.60 -5.05
C ALA A 128 4.08 -6.23 -6.53
N ILE A 129 3.19 -6.61 -7.42
CA ILE A 129 3.24 -6.27 -8.86
C ILE A 129 2.06 -5.37 -9.22
N ILE A 130 2.25 -4.52 -10.23
CA ILE A 130 1.14 -3.79 -10.86
C ILE A 130 0.48 -4.74 -11.86
N SER A 131 -0.71 -5.24 -11.54
CA SER A 131 -1.44 -6.17 -12.42
C SER A 131 -2.24 -5.47 -13.51
N GLU A 132 -2.59 -4.20 -13.29
CA GLU A 132 -3.37 -3.37 -14.20
C GLU A 132 -3.08 -1.89 -13.92
N ILE A 133 -3.05 -1.06 -14.96
CA ILE A 133 -3.01 0.40 -14.82
C ILE A 133 -3.82 1.07 -15.94
N GLN A 134 -4.61 2.06 -15.57
CA GLN A 134 -5.48 2.84 -16.45
C GLN A 134 -5.21 4.33 -16.24
N PHE A 135 -4.85 5.04 -17.31
CA PHE A 135 -4.66 6.49 -17.31
C PHE A 135 -5.97 7.18 -17.72
N GLN A 136 -6.31 8.26 -17.02
CA GLN A 136 -7.47 9.09 -17.32
C GLN A 136 -7.12 10.59 -17.17
N SER A 137 -7.59 11.40 -18.10
CA SER A 137 -7.46 12.87 -18.05
C SER A 137 -8.76 13.54 -18.42
N ASN A 138 -9.08 14.65 -17.73
CA ASN A 138 -10.19 15.53 -18.07
C ASN A 138 -9.64 16.95 -18.33
N PRO A 139 -10.23 17.76 -19.23
CA PRO A 139 -9.72 19.11 -19.52
C PRO A 139 -9.64 20.05 -18.31
N GLU A 140 -10.54 19.85 -17.33
CA GLU A 140 -10.69 20.72 -16.15
C GLU A 140 -10.10 20.14 -14.86
N ASP A 141 -9.38 19.01 -14.94
CA ASP A 141 -8.86 18.31 -13.77
C ASP A 141 -7.44 17.76 -14.00
N MET A 142 -6.69 17.56 -12.92
CA MET A 142 -5.37 16.94 -13.00
C MET A 142 -5.51 15.48 -13.43
N PRO A 143 -4.68 14.98 -14.37
CA PRO A 143 -4.78 13.60 -14.83
C PRO A 143 -4.49 12.62 -13.69
N THR A 144 -5.26 11.53 -13.67
CA THR A 144 -5.22 10.48 -12.65
C THR A 144 -4.97 9.12 -13.26
N GLU A 145 -4.51 8.20 -12.43
CA GLU A 145 -4.20 6.83 -12.82
C GLU A 145 -4.77 5.88 -11.78
N GLN A 146 -5.61 4.95 -12.24
CA GLN A 146 -6.10 3.85 -11.42
C GLN A 146 -5.24 2.62 -11.70
N PHE A 147 -4.71 1.98 -10.66
CA PHE A 147 -3.89 0.78 -10.81
C PHE A 147 -4.22 -0.27 -9.76
N LYS A 148 -3.90 -1.52 -10.07
CA LYS A 148 -4.10 -2.65 -9.17
C LYS A 148 -2.78 -3.25 -8.70
N LEU A 149 -2.72 -3.59 -7.41
CA LEU A 149 -1.58 -4.29 -6.82
C LEU A 149 -1.95 -5.73 -6.46
N ASN A 150 -1.23 -6.67 -7.05
CA ASN A 150 -1.23 -8.09 -6.68
C ASN A 150 0.02 -8.39 -5.84
N PHE A 151 -0.04 -9.35 -4.93
CA PHE A 151 1.04 -9.63 -3.98
C PHE A 151 0.98 -11.08 -3.47
N THR A 152 2.09 -11.55 -2.89
CA THR A 152 2.20 -12.94 -2.42
C THR A 152 1.87 -13.09 -0.94
N GLU A 153 2.21 -12.09 -0.13
CA GLU A 153 2.02 -12.03 1.31
C GLU A 153 1.70 -10.60 1.74
N ILE A 154 0.96 -10.47 2.84
CA ILE A 154 0.51 -9.19 3.37
C ILE A 154 0.64 -9.16 4.89
N LEU A 155 1.12 -8.03 5.41
CA LEU A 155 1.14 -7.71 6.84
C LEU A 155 0.36 -6.41 7.05
N TRP A 156 -0.47 -6.38 8.09
CA TRP A 156 -1.15 -5.18 8.57
C TRP A 156 -0.64 -4.86 9.96
N THR A 157 -0.26 -3.60 10.18
CA THR A 157 0.14 -3.07 11.48
C THR A 157 -0.71 -1.84 11.79
N TYR A 158 -1.57 -1.95 12.79
CA TYR A 158 -2.31 -0.82 13.35
C TYR A 158 -1.49 -0.19 14.47
N THR A 159 -1.29 1.13 14.40
CA THR A 159 -0.54 1.89 15.39
C THR A 159 -1.51 2.64 16.30
N VAL A 160 -1.46 2.33 17.60
CA VAL A 160 -2.32 2.97 18.60
C VAL A 160 -1.76 4.34 18.92
N GLN A 161 -2.54 5.37 18.64
CA GLN A 161 -2.21 6.76 18.96
C GLN A 161 -2.92 7.16 20.24
N GLU A 162 -2.16 7.72 21.18
CA GLU A 162 -2.70 8.37 22.38
C GLU A 162 -3.27 9.75 22.05
N THR A 163 -3.93 10.38 23.02
CA THR A 163 -4.56 11.70 22.85
C THR A 163 -3.57 12.83 22.53
N ASP A 164 -2.29 12.64 22.84
CA ASP A 164 -1.18 13.55 22.52
C ASP A 164 -0.45 13.16 21.20
N MET A 165 -1.00 12.19 20.48
CA MET A 165 -0.44 11.56 19.27
C MET A 165 0.89 10.81 19.51
N ASN A 166 1.22 10.45 20.75
CA ASN A 166 2.29 9.48 21.01
C ASN A 166 1.83 8.06 20.69
N THR A 167 2.77 7.19 20.32
CA THR A 167 2.49 5.78 19.99
C THR A 167 2.50 4.93 21.26
N SER A 168 1.37 4.33 21.60
CA SER A 168 1.22 3.46 22.80
C SER A 168 1.54 1.99 22.53
N GLY A 169 1.64 1.60 21.26
CA GLY A 169 1.91 0.23 20.83
C GLY A 169 1.36 -0.08 19.44
N ASN A 170 1.61 -1.31 18.99
CA ASN A 170 1.19 -1.80 17.69
C ASN A 170 0.42 -3.11 17.81
N LEU A 171 -0.64 -3.27 17.01
CA LEU A 171 -1.32 -4.53 16.77
C LEU A 171 -1.03 -4.98 15.34
N ALA A 172 -0.46 -6.17 15.18
CA ALA A 172 -0.10 -6.70 13.87
C ALA A 172 -0.78 -8.03 13.56
N SER A 173 -1.10 -8.24 12.29
CA SER A 173 -1.58 -9.51 11.74
C SER A 173 -1.12 -9.66 10.29
N GLY A 174 -1.12 -10.88 9.76
CA GLY A 174 -0.63 -11.13 8.42
C GLY A 174 -1.15 -12.41 7.80
N TRP A 175 -1.14 -12.46 6.47
CA TRP A 175 -1.54 -13.63 5.71
C TRP A 175 -0.59 -13.90 4.53
N SER A 176 -0.21 -15.15 4.35
CA SER A 176 0.46 -15.61 3.14
C SER A 176 -0.60 -16.12 2.17
N ILE A 177 -0.79 -15.43 1.05
CA ILE A 177 -1.71 -15.88 -0.01
C ILE A 177 -1.15 -17.13 -0.68
N ALA A 178 0.16 -17.10 -0.97
CA ALA A 178 0.86 -18.21 -1.59
C ALA A 178 0.78 -19.52 -0.77
N ARG A 179 0.88 -19.42 0.57
CA ARG A 179 0.83 -20.58 1.47
C ARG A 179 -0.53 -20.79 2.13
N ASN A 180 -1.49 -19.89 1.90
CA ASN A 180 -2.83 -19.85 2.50
C ASN A 180 -2.82 -20.09 4.03
N ARG A 181 -2.07 -19.27 4.76
CA ARG A 181 -1.93 -19.41 6.23
C ARG A 181 -1.62 -18.07 6.90
N PRO A 182 -1.93 -17.91 8.20
CA PRO A 182 -1.52 -16.73 8.95
C PRO A 182 0.00 -16.68 9.09
N ILE A 183 0.54 -15.46 9.10
CA ILE A 183 1.96 -15.18 9.30
C ILE A 183 2.12 -14.01 10.27
N GLY A 184 3.16 -14.05 11.11
CA GLY A 184 3.56 -12.92 11.95
C GLY A 184 4.59 -12.01 11.28
N GLN A 185 5.25 -12.50 10.23
CA GLN A 185 6.26 -11.81 9.43
C GLN A 185 6.34 -12.45 8.04
N PHE A 186 6.91 -11.75 7.07
CA PHE A 186 7.16 -12.32 5.74
C PHE A 186 8.00 -13.59 5.82
N THR A 187 7.70 -14.55 4.97
CA THR A 187 8.41 -15.83 4.98
C THR A 187 9.78 -15.69 4.32
N SER A 188 10.82 -16.32 4.86
CA SER A 188 12.09 -16.45 4.14
C SER A 188 12.00 -17.50 3.02
#